data_AF-A0A3N4ABM8-F1
#
_entry.id   AF-A0A3N4ABM8-F1
#
_cell.length_a   1.000
_cell.length_b   1.000
_cell.length_c   1.000
_cell.angle_alpha   90.00
_cell.angle_beta   90.00
_cell.angle_gamma   90.00
#
_symmetry.space_group_name_H-M   'P 1'
#
loop_
_entity.id
_entity.type
_entity.pdbx_description
1 polymer ?
#
loop_
_entity_poly.entity_id
_entity_poly.type
_entity_poly.pdbx_seq_one_letter_code
_entity_poly.pdbx_strand_id
1 'polypeptide(L)'
;MFKKGFLMLAALAFSVAALAADKHYVLGVDGLACPFCAYGIEKRLNKVDGVTGVEVDVGKSTVRVTLQEGRTFSEERARQAVEEAGFTLRSYSEAEGETGGSDAK
;
A
#
# COMPACT_ATOMS: atom_id res chain seq x y z
N MET A 1 56.50 15.44 -7.05
CA MET A 1 56.21 16.88 -6.78
C MET A 1 54.77 17.13 -7.21
N PHE A 2 54.00 17.98 -6.49
CA PHE A 2 52.51 18.05 -6.41
C PHE A 2 51.90 16.93 -5.52
N LYS A 3 52.03 16.85 -4.20
CA LYS A 3 51.95 17.83 -3.10
C LYS A 3 50.67 18.69 -3.12
N LYS A 4 49.71 18.24 -2.30
CA LYS A 4 48.67 18.98 -1.55
C LYS A 4 47.39 19.36 -2.29
N GLY A 5 46.29 18.89 -1.69
CA GLY A 5 45.19 19.78 -1.34
C GLY A 5 43.85 19.41 -1.96
N PHE A 6 43.10 18.54 -1.25
CA PHE A 6 41.65 18.59 -1.02
C PHE A 6 41.25 17.25 -0.35
N LEU A 7 41.63 16.96 0.90
CA LEU A 7 41.01 17.48 2.13
C LEU A 7 39.52 17.82 1.94
N MET A 8 38.67 16.94 2.45
CA MET A 8 37.29 17.18 2.93
C MET A 8 36.37 18.08 2.10
N LEU A 9 35.28 17.51 1.58
CA LEU A 9 33.88 17.92 1.85
C LEU A 9 32.97 17.35 0.74
N ALA A 10 32.28 16.25 1.02
CA ALA A 10 30.98 15.89 0.41
C ALA A 10 30.48 14.55 1.00
N ALA A 11 30.64 14.34 2.31
CA ALA A 11 29.45 14.10 3.12
C ALA A 11 28.36 15.16 2.82
N LEU A 12 27.09 14.73 2.76
CA LEU A 12 25.84 15.53 2.69
C LEU A 12 25.04 15.55 1.36
N ALA A 13 24.94 14.44 0.60
CA ALA A 13 23.88 14.36 -0.43
C ALA A 13 23.38 12.97 -0.82
N PHE A 14 23.75 11.87 -0.15
CA PHE A 14 23.15 10.57 -0.46
C PHE A 14 21.81 10.44 0.25
N SER A 15 20.79 10.91 -0.46
CA SER A 15 19.43 10.40 -0.44
C SER A 15 18.72 10.48 0.89
N VAL A 16 18.24 11.69 1.19
CA VAL A 16 16.94 11.86 1.86
C VAL A 16 15.86 11.32 0.93
N ALA A 17 15.78 9.99 0.81
CA ALA A 17 14.58 9.32 0.34
C ALA A 17 13.76 8.96 1.59
N ALA A 18 13.27 9.99 2.28
CA ALA A 18 11.99 9.85 2.96
C ALA A 18 10.94 9.73 1.85
N LEU A 19 10.92 8.57 1.18
CA LEU A 19 9.81 8.18 0.36
C LEU A 19 8.66 8.03 1.35
N ALA A 20 7.75 8.99 1.27
CA ALA A 20 6.36 8.82 1.61
C ALA A 20 5.95 7.36 1.43
N ALA A 21 5.87 6.61 2.53
CA ALA A 21 5.52 5.20 2.44
C ALA A 21 4.02 5.14 2.17
N ASP A 22 3.63 4.82 0.95
CA ASP A 22 2.25 4.52 0.60
C ASP A 22 1.73 3.44 1.56
N LYS A 23 0.54 3.65 2.12
CA LYS A 23 -0.07 2.63 2.98
C LYS A 23 -0.74 1.58 2.11
N HIS A 24 -0.48 0.32 2.41
CA HIS A 24 -1.10 -0.80 1.71
C HIS A 24 -2.01 -1.57 2.65
N TYR A 25 -3.16 -1.98 2.14
CA TYR A 25 -4.12 -2.83 2.84
C TYR A 25 -4.39 -4.07 2.02
N VAL A 26 -4.47 -5.22 2.67
CA VAL A 26 -4.86 -6.48 2.05
C VAL A 26 -6.22 -6.88 2.62
N LEU A 27 -7.18 -7.00 1.72
CA LEU A 27 -8.57 -7.35 2.02
C LEU A 27 -8.84 -8.76 1.51
N GLY A 28 -9.25 -9.68 2.38
CA GLY A 28 -9.81 -10.95 1.96
C GLY A 28 -11.26 -10.73 1.56
N VAL A 29 -11.64 -11.15 0.36
CA VAL A 29 -12.98 -10.87 -0.20
C VAL A 29 -13.63 -12.15 -0.69
N ASP A 30 -14.84 -12.42 -0.21
CA ASP A 30 -15.68 -13.51 -0.71
C ASP A 30 -16.48 -13.08 -1.95
N GLY A 31 -16.71 -14.01 -2.87
CA GLY A 31 -17.42 -13.76 -4.13
C GLY A 31 -16.52 -13.41 -5.33
N LEU A 32 -15.20 -13.35 -5.14
CA LEU A 32 -14.20 -13.24 -6.22
C LEU A 32 -14.04 -14.57 -6.98
N ALA A 33 -15.06 -14.96 -7.75
CA ALA A 33 -15.08 -16.24 -8.47
C ALA A 33 -14.73 -16.14 -9.96
N CYS A 34 -14.63 -14.92 -10.51
CA CYS A 34 -14.49 -14.72 -11.95
C CYS A 34 -13.66 -13.48 -12.33
N PRO A 35 -13.01 -13.43 -13.50
CA PRO A 35 -12.26 -12.25 -13.95
C PRO A 35 -13.12 -10.98 -14.04
N PHE A 36 -14.39 -11.11 -14.42
CA PHE A 36 -15.33 -9.99 -14.44
C PHE A 36 -15.67 -9.47 -13.04
N CYS A 37 -15.69 -10.37 -12.05
CA CYS A 37 -15.93 -10.06 -10.65
C CYS A 37 -14.75 -9.24 -10.10
N ALA A 38 -13.52 -9.66 -10.43
CA ALA A 38 -12.30 -8.93 -10.10
C ALA A 38 -12.27 -7.52 -10.70
N TYR A 39 -12.58 -7.40 -11.99
CA TYR A 39 -12.70 -6.09 -12.63
C TYR A 39 -13.78 -5.20 -12.00
N GLY A 40 -14.91 -5.80 -11.61
CA GLY A 40 -16.01 -5.11 -10.94
C GLY A 40 -15.58 -4.48 -9.62
N ILE A 41 -14.95 -5.25 -8.73
CA ILE A 41 -14.50 -4.73 -7.43
C ILE A 41 -13.36 -3.72 -7.59
N GLU A 42 -12.41 -3.96 -8.49
CA GLU A 42 -11.27 -3.07 -8.75
C GLU A 42 -11.75 -1.68 -9.16
N LYS A 43 -12.72 -1.62 -10.09
CA LYS A 43 -13.29 -0.36 -10.56
C LYS A 43 -14.07 0.40 -9.47
N ARG A 44 -14.65 -0.31 -8.51
CA ARG A 44 -15.39 0.29 -7.39
C ARG A 44 -14.44 0.83 -6.33
N LEU A 45 -13.45 0.04 -5.94
CA LEU A 45 -12.45 0.44 -4.95
C LEU A 45 -11.55 1.58 -5.45
N ASN A 46 -11.22 1.64 -6.74
CA ASN A 46 -10.50 2.78 -7.33
C ASN A 46 -11.27 4.11 -7.27
N LYS A 47 -12.59 4.09 -6.98
CA LYS A 47 -13.39 5.32 -6.79
C LYS A 47 -13.47 5.77 -5.33
N VAL A 48 -12.95 4.97 -4.40
CA VAL A 48 -12.93 5.32 -2.99
C VAL A 48 -11.91 6.44 -2.78
N ASP A 49 -12.30 7.46 -2.02
CA ASP A 49 -11.44 8.60 -1.71
C ASP A 49 -10.12 8.16 -1.07
N GLY A 50 -9.01 8.65 -1.62
CA GLY A 50 -7.66 8.34 -1.16
C GLY A 50 -7.07 7.06 -1.73
N VAL A 51 -7.79 6.25 -2.52
CA VAL A 51 -7.21 5.08 -3.20
C VAL A 51 -6.39 5.52 -4.42
N THR A 52 -5.14 5.07 -4.50
CA THR A 52 -4.24 5.31 -5.65
C THR A 52 -4.01 4.08 -6.51
N GLY A 53 -4.28 2.89 -5.97
CA GLY A 53 -4.12 1.64 -6.70
C GLY A 53 -4.92 0.51 -6.06
N VAL A 54 -5.35 -0.42 -6.90
CA VAL A 54 -6.05 -1.64 -6.49
C VAL A 54 -5.50 -2.79 -7.33
N GLU A 55 -5.13 -3.88 -6.67
CA GLU A 55 -4.66 -5.10 -7.32
C GLU A 55 -5.48 -6.29 -6.79
N VAL A 56 -6.03 -7.09 -7.69
CA VAL A 56 -6.89 -8.23 -7.32
C VAL A 56 -6.19 -9.55 -7.62
N ASP A 57 -6.08 -10.40 -6.61
CA ASP A 57 -5.63 -11.79 -6.74
C ASP A 57 -6.85 -12.72 -6.57
N VAL A 58 -7.40 -13.18 -7.70
CA VAL A 58 -8.55 -14.09 -7.73
C VAL A 58 -8.20 -15.45 -7.14
N GLY A 59 -6.96 -15.92 -7.33
CA GLY A 59 -6.50 -17.21 -6.84
C GLY A 59 -6.47 -17.29 -5.31
N LYS A 60 -6.12 -16.17 -4.66
CA LYS A 60 -6.13 -16.04 -3.19
C LYS A 60 -7.41 -15.43 -2.63
N SER A 61 -8.29 -14.94 -3.50
CA SER A 61 -9.48 -14.16 -3.13
C SER A 61 -9.10 -12.95 -2.24
N THR A 62 -8.04 -12.24 -2.63
CA THR A 62 -7.54 -11.07 -1.92
C THR A 62 -7.47 -9.85 -2.83
N VAL A 63 -7.69 -8.68 -2.25
CA VAL A 63 -7.55 -7.39 -2.92
C VAL A 63 -6.55 -6.55 -2.14
N ARG A 64 -5.49 -6.10 -2.82
CA ARG A 64 -4.55 -5.12 -2.29
C ARG A 64 -5.02 -3.73 -2.68
N VAL A 65 -5.11 -2.84 -1.70
CA VAL A 65 -5.48 -1.43 -1.88
C VAL A 65 -4.31 -0.58 -1.43
N THR A 66 -3.87 0.32 -2.31
CA THR A 66 -2.87 1.34 -2.00
C THR A 66 -3.56 2.66 -1.76
N LEU A 67 -3.27 3.29 -0.63
CA LEU A 67 -3.76 4.61 -0.29
C LEU A 67 -2.70 5.69 -0.52
N GLN A 68 -3.18 6.90 -0.81
CA GLN A 68 -2.40 8.13 -0.77
C GLN A 68 -1.71 8.30 0.59
N GLU A 69 -0.53 8.93 0.57
CA GLU A 69 0.21 9.25 1.79
C GLU A 69 -0.67 10.00 2.82
N GLY A 70 -0.53 9.63 4.09
CA GLY A 70 -1.24 10.27 5.21
C GLY A 70 -2.72 9.91 5.29
N ARG A 71 -3.23 9.07 4.39
CA ARG A 71 -4.57 8.49 4.49
C ARG A 71 -4.52 7.14 5.20
N THR A 72 -5.64 6.78 5.80
CA THR A 72 -5.83 5.50 6.50
C THR A 72 -7.11 4.87 5.97
N PHE A 73 -7.09 3.56 5.79
CA PHE A 73 -8.28 2.81 5.39
C PHE A 73 -8.78 2.02 6.60
N SER A 74 -9.72 2.56 7.38
CA SER A 74 -10.22 1.79 8.53
C SER A 74 -10.93 0.51 8.07
N GLU A 75 -10.98 -0.51 8.92
CA GLU A 75 -11.65 -1.78 8.61
C GLU A 75 -13.13 -1.55 8.23
N GLU A 76 -13.81 -0.63 8.91
CA GLU A 76 -15.21 -0.27 8.65
C GLU A 76 -15.37 0.39 7.29
N ARG A 77 -14.46 1.32 6.93
CA ARG A 77 -14.41 1.94 5.59
C ARG A 77 -14.15 0.90 4.50
N ALA A 78 -13.23 -0.03 4.76
CA ALA A 78 -12.92 -1.12 3.84
C ALA A 78 -14.12 -2.06 3.66
N ARG A 79 -14.78 -2.44 4.77
CA ARG A 79 -15.99 -3.28 4.76
C ARG A 79 -17.09 -2.62 3.95
N GLN A 80 -17.39 -1.35 4.23
CA GLN A 80 -18.42 -0.60 3.51
C GLN A 80 -18.11 -0.54 2.01
N ALA A 81 -16.87 -0.22 1.64
CA ALA A 81 -16.48 -0.14 0.23
C ALA A 81 -16.58 -1.49 -0.51
N VAL A 82 -16.28 -2.60 0.18
CA VAL A 82 -16.42 -3.96 -0.36
C VAL A 82 -17.90 -4.36 -0.47
N GLU A 83 -18.73 -4.03 0.51
CA GLU A 83 -20.18 -4.28 0.49
C GLU A 83 -20.89 -3.45 -0.60
N GLU A 84 -20.54 -2.18 -0.76
CA GLU A 84 -21.04 -1.33 -1.85
C GLU A 84 -20.61 -1.81 -3.24
N ALA A 85 -19.50 -2.56 -3.32
CA ALA A 85 -19.09 -3.24 -4.53
C ALA A 85 -19.86 -4.56 -4.78
N GLY A 86 -20.67 -5.02 -3.81
CA GLY A 86 -21.47 -6.24 -3.90
C GLY A 86 -20.76 -7.50 -3.41
N PHE A 87 -19.72 -7.35 -2.58
CA PHE A 87 -18.91 -8.46 -2.06
C PHE A 87 -18.92 -8.46 -0.53
N THR A 88 -18.29 -9.47 0.07
CA THR A 88 -18.18 -9.58 1.53
C THR A 88 -16.73 -9.53 1.98
N LEU A 89 -16.42 -8.67 2.96
CA LEU A 89 -15.10 -8.60 3.57
C LEU A 89 -14.91 -9.76 4.55
N ARG A 90 -13.95 -10.64 4.26
CA ARG A 90 -13.57 -11.80 5.07
C ARG A 90 -12.44 -11.48 6.05
N SER A 91 -11.46 -10.69 5.62
CA SER A 91 -10.31 -10.32 6.43
C SER A 91 -9.78 -8.96 6.05
N TYR A 92 -9.14 -8.28 7.01
CA TYR A 92 -8.53 -6.97 6.83
C TYR A 92 -7.16 -6.97 7.52
N SER A 93 -6.14 -6.52 6.80
CA SER A 93 -4.79 -6.35 7.33
C SER A 93 -4.13 -5.14 6.68
N GLU A 94 -3.55 -4.25 7.47
CA GLU A 94 -2.58 -3.28 6.98
C GLU A 94 -1.29 -4.05 6.64
N ALA A 95 -0.86 -3.98 5.38
CA ALA A 95 0.46 -4.43 5.00
C ALA A 95 1.44 -3.33 5.40
N GLU A 96 1.90 -3.40 6.65
CA GLU A 96 2.89 -2.50 7.20
C GLU A 96 4.12 -2.52 6.27
N GLY A 97 4.42 -1.38 5.65
CA GLY A 97 5.68 -1.22 4.93
C GLY A 97 6.84 -1.48 5.88
N GLU A 98 7.84 -2.23 5.41
CA GLU A 98 9.08 -2.48 6.12
C GLU A 98 9.65 -1.17 6.69
N THR A 99 9.43 -0.92 7.97
CA THR A 99 10.29 -0.04 8.74
C THR A 99 11.24 -0.94 9.50
N GLY A 100 12.47 -1.02 8.98
CA GLY A 100 13.61 -1.48 9.75
C GLY A 100 13.76 -0.58 10.99
N GLY A 101 13.18 -1.01 12.10
CA GLY A 101 13.39 -0.48 13.45
C GLY A 101 14.27 -1.46 14.21
N SER A 102 15.56 -1.15 14.26
CA SER A 102 16.56 -1.85 15.05
C SER A 102 16.24 -1.76 16.54
N ASP A 103 15.52 -2.73 17.09
CA ASP A 103 15.55 -3.02 18.53
C ASP A 103 16.89 -3.68 18.87
N ALA A 104 17.92 -2.84 19.02
CA ALA A 104 19.15 -3.22 19.69
C ALA A 104 18.94 -3.07 21.20
N LYS A 105 18.98 -4.18 21.93
CA LYS A 105 19.27 -4.19 23.35
C LYS A 105 20.68 -4.70 23.58
#